data_AF-A0A954X8J6-F1
#
_entry.id   AF-A0A954X8J6-F1
#
_cell.length_a   1.000
_cell.length_b   1.000
_cell.length_c   1.000
_cell.angle_alpha   90.00
_cell.angle_beta   90.00
_cell.angle_gamma   90.00
#
_symmetry.space_group_name_H-M   'P 1'
#
loop_
_entity.id
_entity.type
_entity.pdbx_description
1 polymer ?
#
loop_
_entity_poly.entity_id
_entity_poly.type
_entity_poly.pdbx_seq_one_letter_code
_entity_poly.pdbx_strand_id
1 'polypeptide(L)'
;MNPDTKRLHCVAAQICSLPQQAEQQSRSPDSLHQLIGEIPGIQQTCRLLRKCMYRQWHHAAKLKRNELIRRLAYLGSIVTRLTADLTVRTNPQPSARAIQAELHEAENEFGEVRFDKRSKTLSVTTEHITLEGLELGRFEIRLNPTAVAANDGLDVLEAVALDPNPCSIDELITHPHVNDG
;
A
#
# COMPACT_ATOMS: atom_id res chain seq x y z
N MET A 1 1.77 -6.70 37.14
CA MET A 1 1.68 -6.56 35.67
C MET A 1 2.52 -7.68 35.05
N ASN A 2 1.86 -8.63 34.39
CA ASN A 2 2.46 -9.87 33.87
C ASN A 2 3.58 -9.54 32.86
N PRO A 3 4.70 -10.28 32.82
CA PRO A 3 5.77 -10.07 31.84
C PRO A 3 5.27 -10.10 30.39
N ASP A 4 4.32 -10.97 30.06
CA ASP A 4 3.75 -11.09 28.70
C ASP A 4 2.94 -9.85 28.30
N THR A 5 2.16 -9.30 29.22
CA THR A 5 1.40 -8.06 28.99
C THR A 5 2.33 -6.87 28.73
N LYS A 6 3.50 -6.82 29.38
CA LYS A 6 4.52 -5.78 29.13
C LYS A 6 5.16 -5.95 27.75
N ARG A 7 5.41 -7.18 27.31
CA ARG A 7 5.97 -7.51 25.99
C ARG A 7 5.04 -7.02 24.88
N LEU A 8 3.77 -7.42 24.92
CA LEU A 8 2.77 -7.03 23.93
C LEU A 8 2.54 -5.52 23.88
N HIS A 9 2.53 -4.85 25.04
CA HIS A 9 2.44 -3.40 25.09
C HIS A 9 3.62 -2.70 24.40
N CYS A 10 4.84 -3.23 24.58
CA CYS A 10 6.04 -2.68 23.95
C CYS A 10 6.02 -2.87 22.42
N VAL A 11 5.55 -4.02 21.94
CA VAL A 11 5.36 -4.30 20.51
C VAL A 11 4.28 -3.39 19.94
N ALA A 12 3.12 -3.26 20.59
CA ALA A 12 2.05 -2.38 20.16
C ALA A 12 2.49 -0.91 20.07
N ALA A 13 3.25 -0.43 21.05
CA ALA A 13 3.82 0.92 21.02
C ALA A 13 4.80 1.11 19.86
N GLN A 14 5.61 0.08 19.55
CA GLN A 14 6.51 0.11 18.39
C GLN A 14 5.73 0.17 17.08
N ILE A 15 4.69 -0.67 16.91
CA ILE A 15 3.84 -0.66 15.72
C ILE A 15 3.15 0.70 15.53
N CYS A 16 2.60 1.30 16.60
CA CYS A 16 2.03 2.65 16.54
C CYS A 16 3.03 3.74 16.15
N SER A 17 4.33 3.55 16.38
CA SER A 17 5.36 4.53 16.02
C SER A 17 5.84 4.42 14.55
N LEU A 18 5.54 3.32 13.86
CA LEU A 18 5.99 3.07 12.49
C LEU A 18 5.35 3.99 11.41
N PRO A 19 4.04 4.29 11.43
CA PRO A 19 3.40 5.16 10.44
C PRO A 19 3.99 6.57 10.42
N GLN A 20 4.35 7.10 11.60
CA GLN A 20 4.95 8.45 11.72
C GLN A 20 6.30 8.58 11.02
N GLN A 21 7.05 7.48 10.85
CA GLN A 21 8.35 7.49 10.19
C GLN A 21 8.22 7.40 8.66
N ALA A 22 7.25 6.64 8.15
CA ALA A 22 6.97 6.53 6.71
C ALA A 22 6.32 7.83 6.17
N GLU A 23 5.44 8.46 6.95
CA GLU A 23 4.80 9.73 6.58
C GLU A 23 5.77 10.92 6.46
N GLN A 24 6.94 10.86 7.11
CA GLN A 24 7.95 11.92 7.01
C GLN A 24 8.73 11.87 5.69
N GLN A 25 8.78 10.72 5.02
CA GLN A 25 9.57 10.52 3.81
C GLN A 25 8.76 10.75 2.51
N SER A 26 7.44 10.55 2.54
CA SER A 26 6.58 10.61 1.34
C SER A 26 5.71 11.87 1.23
N ARG A 27 6.02 12.95 1.96
CA ARG A 27 5.27 14.21 1.79
C ARG A 27 5.46 14.67 0.34
N SER A 28 4.35 14.80 -0.41
CA SER A 28 4.33 15.43 -1.74
C SER A 28 3.95 16.91 -1.62
N PRO A 29 4.90 17.82 -1.33
CA PRO A 29 4.75 19.24 -1.62
C PRO A 29 4.61 19.47 -3.13
N ASP A 30 5.00 18.49 -3.96
CA ASP A 30 5.02 18.59 -5.41
C ASP A 30 3.64 18.66 -6.03
N SER A 31 2.67 17.86 -5.57
CA SER A 31 1.29 17.90 -6.09
C SER A 31 0.61 19.27 -5.85
N LEU A 32 0.89 19.91 -4.70
CA LEU A 32 0.39 21.26 -4.39
C LEU A 32 1.09 22.33 -5.25
N HIS A 33 2.40 22.24 -5.42
CA HIS A 33 3.15 23.14 -6.31
C HIS A 33 2.70 23.00 -7.77
N GLN A 34 2.42 21.77 -8.24
CA GLN A 34 1.86 21.50 -9.56
C GLN A 34 0.46 22.12 -9.72
N LEU A 35 -0.41 21.99 -8.71
CA LEU A 35 -1.74 22.61 -8.72
C LEU A 35 -1.65 24.13 -8.87
N ILE A 36 -0.82 24.77 -8.04
CA ILE A 36 -0.61 26.22 -8.07
C ILE A 36 0.02 26.66 -9.40
N GLY A 37 0.97 25.87 -9.93
CA GLY A 37 1.65 26.12 -11.19
C GLY A 37 0.75 26.08 -12.44
N GLU A 38 -0.34 25.30 -12.41
CA GLU A 38 -1.26 25.20 -13.56
C GLU A 38 -2.24 26.37 -13.67
N ILE A 39 -2.54 27.07 -12.56
CA ILE A 39 -3.53 28.16 -12.52
C ILE A 39 -3.22 29.28 -13.53
N PRO A 40 -1.97 29.82 -13.61
CA PRO A 40 -1.64 30.85 -14.59
C PRO A 40 -1.83 30.40 -16.05
N GLY A 41 -1.50 29.14 -16.35
CA GLY A 41 -1.64 28.55 -17.68
C GLY A 41 -3.11 28.45 -18.13
N ILE A 42 -3.99 28.07 -17.20
CA ILE A 42 -5.44 28.03 -17.43
C ILE A 42 -6.00 29.44 -17.63
N GLN A 43 -5.66 30.38 -16.74
CA GLN A 43 -6.09 31.78 -16.83
C GLN A 43 -5.69 32.41 -18.17
N GLN A 44 -4.43 32.20 -18.60
CA GLN A 44 -3.92 32.70 -19.86
C GLN A 44 -4.65 32.06 -21.06
N THR A 45 -4.92 30.76 -21.02
CA THR A 45 -5.65 30.06 -22.09
C THR A 45 -7.08 30.56 -22.21
N CYS A 46 -7.77 30.78 -21.08
CA CYS A 46 -9.10 31.40 -21.06
C CYS A 46 -9.10 32.81 -21.68
N ARG A 47 -8.10 33.64 -21.33
CA ARG A 47 -7.94 34.99 -21.91
C ARG A 47 -7.74 34.94 -23.41
N LEU A 48 -6.87 34.05 -23.90
CA LEU A 48 -6.60 33.88 -25.33
C LEU A 48 -7.81 33.33 -26.08
N LEU A 49 -8.54 32.38 -25.50
CA LEU A 49 -9.78 31.86 -26.07
C LEU A 49 -10.81 32.98 -26.25
N ARG A 50 -11.05 33.80 -25.22
CA ARG A 50 -11.94 34.97 -25.30
C ARG A 50 -11.52 35.94 -26.41
N LYS A 51 -10.22 36.22 -26.53
CA LYS A 51 -9.68 37.08 -27.59
C LYS A 51 -9.92 36.50 -28.99
N CYS A 52 -9.72 35.19 -29.17
CA CYS A 52 -9.96 34.52 -30.45
C CYS A 52 -11.45 34.54 -30.81
N MET A 53 -12.33 34.32 -29.83
CA MET A 53 -13.78 34.37 -30.04
C MET A 53 -14.25 35.77 -30.43
N TYR A 54 -13.78 36.82 -29.74
CA TYR A 54 -14.12 38.20 -30.05
C TYR A 54 -13.69 38.62 -31.47
N ARG A 55 -12.52 38.15 -31.91
CA ARG A 55 -12.00 38.42 -33.27
C ARG A 55 -12.51 37.45 -34.33
N GLN A 56 -13.44 36.56 -33.98
CA GLN A 56 -13.99 35.52 -34.87
C GLN A 56 -12.92 34.63 -35.52
N TRP A 57 -11.79 34.42 -34.84
CA TRP A 57 -10.74 33.49 -35.28
C TRP A 57 -11.14 32.06 -34.92
N HIS A 58 -12.10 31.50 -35.66
CA HIS A 58 -12.74 30.22 -35.35
C HIS A 58 -11.75 29.06 -35.20
N HIS A 59 -10.77 28.95 -36.10
CA HIS A 59 -9.76 27.90 -36.03
C HIS A 59 -8.87 28.04 -34.77
N ALA A 60 -8.38 29.25 -34.49
CA ALA A 60 -7.57 29.52 -33.30
C ALA A 60 -8.39 29.32 -32.00
N ALA A 61 -9.67 29.69 -31.99
CA ALA A 61 -10.57 29.46 -30.87
C ALA A 61 -10.78 27.95 -30.62
N LYS A 62 -10.94 27.14 -31.67
CA LYS A 62 -11.01 25.67 -31.55
C LYS A 62 -9.73 25.09 -30.92
N LEU A 63 -8.56 25.53 -31.38
CA LEU A 63 -7.28 25.10 -30.81
C LEU A 63 -7.15 25.48 -29.32
N LYS A 64 -7.50 26.72 -28.95
CA LYS A 64 -7.43 27.17 -27.56
C LYS A 64 -8.47 26.51 -26.66
N ARG A 65 -9.64 26.16 -27.18
CA ARG A 65 -10.64 25.35 -26.47
C ARG A 65 -10.08 23.96 -26.15
N ASN A 66 -9.49 23.28 -27.13
CA ASN A 66 -8.92 21.95 -26.93
C ASN A 66 -7.75 21.99 -25.93
N GLU A 67 -6.93 23.03 -25.98
CA GLU A 67 -5.87 23.26 -24.98
C GLU A 67 -6.44 23.44 -23.57
N LEU A 68 -7.51 24.23 -23.42
CA LEU A 68 -8.18 24.42 -22.14
C LEU A 68 -8.72 23.10 -21.58
N ILE A 69 -9.37 22.29 -22.42
CA ILE A 69 -9.90 20.96 -22.03
C ILE A 69 -8.77 20.07 -21.50
N ARG A 70 -7.63 19.99 -22.20
CA ARG A 70 -6.48 19.19 -21.75
C ARG A 70 -5.94 19.66 -20.40
N ARG A 71 -5.80 20.98 -20.21
CA ARG A 71 -5.32 21.55 -18.95
C ARG A 71 -6.28 21.31 -17.79
N LEU A 72 -7.59 21.41 -18.03
CA LEU A 72 -8.60 21.10 -17.01
C LEU A 72 -8.62 19.60 -16.65
N ALA A 73 -8.43 18.71 -17.62
CA ALA A 73 -8.30 17.28 -17.35
C ALA A 73 -7.04 16.98 -16.52
N TYR A 74 -5.91 17.61 -16.84
CA TYR A 74 -4.69 17.50 -16.07
C TYR A 74 -4.87 18.04 -14.64
N LEU A 75 -5.50 19.20 -14.47
CA LEU A 75 -5.85 19.76 -13.16
C LEU A 75 -6.72 18.80 -12.35
N GLY A 76 -7.73 18.18 -12.98
CA GLY A 76 -8.56 17.14 -12.37
C GLY A 76 -7.72 15.99 -11.82
N SER A 77 -6.74 15.50 -12.61
CA SER A 77 -5.85 14.43 -12.15
C SER A 77 -4.99 14.81 -10.95
N ILE A 78 -4.53 16.08 -10.87
CA ILE A 78 -3.79 16.59 -9.71
C ILE A 78 -4.69 16.65 -8.48
N VAL A 79 -5.91 17.17 -8.62
CA VAL A 79 -6.87 17.27 -7.51
C VAL A 79 -7.28 15.90 -6.99
N THR A 80 -7.52 14.93 -7.88
CA THR A 80 -7.84 13.55 -7.48
C THR A 80 -6.70 12.94 -6.65
N ARG A 81 -5.46 13.10 -7.09
CA ARG A 81 -4.27 12.62 -6.36
C ARG A 81 -4.11 13.31 -5.01
N LEU A 82 -4.23 14.64 -4.96
CA LEU A 82 -4.18 15.40 -3.70
C LEU A 82 -5.28 14.97 -2.73
N THR A 83 -6.49 14.75 -3.24
CA THR A 83 -7.60 14.28 -2.41
C THR A 83 -7.28 12.90 -1.84
N ALA A 84 -6.76 11.97 -2.65
CA ALA A 84 -6.35 10.66 -2.17
C ALA A 84 -5.27 10.77 -1.08
N ASP A 85 -4.22 11.56 -1.31
CA ASP A 85 -3.12 11.79 -0.34
C ASP A 85 -3.63 12.38 0.99
N LEU A 86 -4.66 13.24 0.93
CA LEU A 86 -5.28 13.84 2.11
C LEU A 86 -6.29 12.92 2.80
N THR A 87 -6.94 12.02 2.06
CA THR A 87 -7.96 11.11 2.60
C THR A 87 -7.32 9.95 3.38
N VAL A 88 -6.16 9.46 2.94
CA VAL A 88 -5.36 8.46 3.69
C VAL A 88 -5.04 8.94 5.11
N ARG A 89 -4.90 10.26 5.34
CA ARG A 89 -4.63 10.86 6.65
C ARG A 89 -5.79 10.79 7.64
N THR A 90 -7.00 10.41 7.20
CA THR A 90 -8.22 10.50 8.02
C THR A 90 -8.63 9.20 8.69
N ASN A 91 -7.97 8.06 8.41
CA ASN A 91 -8.27 6.83 9.13
C ASN A 91 -7.70 6.94 10.55
N PRO A 92 -8.51 6.91 11.62
CA PRO A 92 -8.00 7.06 12.98
C PRO A 92 -6.96 5.98 13.25
N GLN A 93 -5.74 6.41 13.54
CA GLN A 93 -4.67 5.50 13.86
C GLN A 93 -5.08 4.66 15.08
N PRO A 94 -4.98 3.33 15.03
CA PRO A 94 -5.36 2.49 16.16
C PRO A 94 -4.49 2.83 17.37
N SER A 95 -5.11 2.95 18.54
CA SER A 95 -4.38 3.18 19.79
C SER A 95 -3.49 1.98 20.12
N ALA A 96 -2.38 2.20 20.84
CA ALA A 96 -1.52 1.12 21.31
C ALA A 96 -2.28 0.07 22.13
N ARG A 97 -3.34 0.48 22.82
CA ARG A 97 -4.23 -0.44 23.56
C ARG A 97 -5.05 -1.33 22.63
N ALA A 98 -5.56 -0.79 21.53
CA ALA A 98 -6.29 -1.56 20.53
C ALA A 98 -5.37 -2.59 19.87
N ILE A 99 -4.18 -2.17 19.42
CA ILE A 99 -3.19 -3.10 18.85
C ILE A 99 -2.78 -4.16 19.88
N GLN A 100 -2.56 -3.79 21.13
CA GLN A 100 -2.24 -4.75 22.18
C GLN A 100 -3.34 -5.81 22.38
N ALA A 101 -4.62 -5.42 22.29
CA ALA A 101 -5.74 -6.36 22.39
C ALA A 101 -5.73 -7.35 21.22
N GLU A 102 -5.57 -6.86 19.99
CA GLU A 102 -5.46 -7.69 18.78
C GLU A 102 -4.27 -8.67 18.87
N LEU A 103 -3.10 -8.20 19.34
CA LEU A 103 -1.93 -9.06 19.51
C LEU A 103 -2.16 -10.14 20.56
N HIS A 104 -2.93 -9.84 21.62
CA HIS A 104 -3.28 -10.83 22.64
C HIS A 104 -4.26 -11.86 22.09
N GLU A 105 -5.22 -11.46 21.27
CA GLU A 105 -6.12 -12.40 20.60
C GLU A 105 -5.36 -13.31 19.63
N ALA A 106 -4.45 -12.73 18.84
CA ALA A 106 -3.55 -13.50 17.99
C ALA A 106 -2.67 -14.47 18.79
N GLU A 107 -2.22 -14.08 19.99
CA GLU A 107 -1.48 -15.00 20.86
C GLU A 107 -2.33 -16.17 21.35
N ASN A 108 -3.60 -15.93 21.64
CA ASN A 108 -4.52 -16.97 22.06
C ASN A 108 -4.84 -17.95 20.93
N GLU A 109 -4.87 -17.47 19.68
CA GLU A 109 -5.21 -18.28 18.51
C GLU A 109 -4.00 -19.05 17.96
N PHE A 110 -2.84 -18.39 17.84
CA PHE A 110 -1.65 -18.94 17.16
C PHE A 110 -0.45 -19.19 18.08
N GLY A 111 -0.56 -18.89 19.38
CA GLY A 111 0.55 -19.02 20.32
C GLY A 111 1.49 -17.81 20.32
N GLU A 112 2.80 -18.00 20.38
CA GLU A 112 3.70 -16.86 20.55
C GLU A 112 3.72 -15.92 19.33
N VAL A 113 3.28 -14.67 19.52
CA VAL A 113 3.51 -13.58 18.55
C VAL A 113 4.95 -13.07 18.68
N ARG A 114 5.69 -12.93 17.58
CA ARG A 114 7.06 -12.42 17.57
C ARG A 114 7.14 -11.11 16.80
N PHE A 115 8.00 -10.21 17.24
CA PHE A 115 8.27 -8.96 16.53
C PHE A 115 9.77 -8.75 16.37
N ASP A 116 10.24 -8.82 15.13
CA ASP A 116 11.62 -8.48 14.78
C ASP A 116 11.70 -6.98 14.48
N LYS A 117 12.38 -6.24 15.35
CA LYS A 117 12.57 -4.79 15.21
C LYS A 117 13.46 -4.41 14.02
N ARG A 118 14.38 -5.29 13.62
CA ARG A 118 15.33 -5.05 12.53
C ARG A 118 14.62 -5.11 11.19
N SER A 119 13.82 -6.16 10.97
CA SER A 119 13.02 -6.32 9.75
C SER A 119 11.66 -5.61 9.83
N LYS A 120 11.26 -5.15 11.02
CA LYS A 120 9.93 -4.59 11.32
C LYS A 120 8.81 -5.58 10.99
N THR A 121 9.04 -6.86 11.25
CA THR A 121 8.10 -7.94 10.90
C THR A 121 7.45 -8.47 12.16
N LEU A 122 6.12 -8.58 12.13
CA LEU A 122 5.34 -9.36 13.09
C LEU A 122 5.19 -10.78 12.55
N SER A 123 5.42 -11.81 13.35
CA SER A 123 5.17 -13.18 12.92
C SER A 123 4.45 -14.03 13.96
N VAL A 124 3.68 -14.99 13.46
CA VAL A 124 3.05 -16.07 14.23
C VAL A 124 3.34 -17.39 13.55
N THR A 125 3.36 -18.48 14.32
CA THR A 125 3.52 -19.83 13.78
C THR A 125 2.20 -20.56 13.89
N THR A 126 1.71 -21.11 12.79
CA THR A 126 0.49 -21.93 12.81
C THR A 126 0.75 -23.26 13.48
N GLU A 127 -0.31 -23.90 13.96
CA GLU A 127 -0.29 -25.34 14.19
C GLU A 127 -0.11 -26.10 12.87
N HIS A 128 0.03 -27.42 12.95
CA HIS A 128 0.22 -28.27 11.77
C HIS A 128 -1.03 -28.25 10.89
N ILE A 129 -0.87 -27.90 9.61
CA ILE A 129 -1.98 -27.79 8.67
C ILE A 129 -2.04 -29.03 7.78
N THR A 130 -3.24 -29.59 7.63
CA THR A 130 -3.53 -30.67 6.68
C THR A 130 -4.61 -30.20 5.72
N LEU A 131 -4.35 -30.26 4.42
CA LEU A 131 -5.30 -29.85 3.37
C LEU A 131 -5.69 -31.08 2.55
N GLU A 132 -6.97 -31.47 2.58
CA GLU A 132 -7.49 -32.63 1.82
C GLU A 132 -6.71 -33.94 2.07
N GLY A 133 -6.17 -34.11 3.28
CA GLY A 133 -5.35 -35.27 3.65
C GLY A 133 -3.86 -35.14 3.30
N LEU A 134 -3.44 -34.06 2.64
CA LEU A 134 -2.03 -33.72 2.45
C LEU A 134 -1.51 -32.93 3.66
N GLU A 135 -0.49 -33.47 4.31
CA GLU A 135 0.22 -32.79 5.40
C GLU A 135 1.10 -31.67 4.83
N LEU A 136 0.73 -30.42 5.12
CA LEU A 136 1.45 -29.22 4.67
C LEU A 136 2.49 -28.74 5.69
N GLY A 137 2.42 -29.22 6.93
CA GLY A 137 3.31 -28.78 8.00
C GLY A 137 2.85 -27.48 8.66
N ARG A 138 3.76 -26.85 9.39
CA ARG A 138 3.54 -25.55 10.04
C ARG A 138 4.00 -24.41 9.14
N PHE A 139 3.36 -23.27 9.27
CA PHE A 139 3.71 -22.05 8.56
C PHE A 139 4.07 -20.94 9.55
N GLU A 140 5.08 -20.15 9.21
CA GLU A 140 5.27 -18.82 9.80
C GLU A 140 4.54 -17.80 8.92
N ILE A 141 3.54 -17.15 9.50
CA ILE A 141 2.85 -16.02 8.86
C ILE A 141 3.57 -14.75 9.29
N ARG A 142 4.08 -14.00 8.32
CA ARG A 142 4.83 -12.76 8.52
C ARG A 142 4.01 -11.59 7.99
N LEU A 143 3.81 -10.59 8.83
CA LEU A 143 3.19 -9.32 8.49
C LEU A 143 4.23 -8.21 8.57
N ASN A 144 4.30 -7.37 7.53
CA ASN A 144 5.07 -6.13 7.53
C ASN A 144 4.12 -4.94 7.77
N PRO A 145 4.03 -4.39 9.00
CA PRO A 145 3.12 -3.29 9.30
C PRO A 145 3.50 -1.99 8.57
N THR A 146 4.75 -1.86 8.09
CA THR A 146 5.15 -0.67 7.31
C THR A 146 4.62 -0.73 5.88
N ALA A 147 4.55 -1.92 5.27
CA ALA A 147 3.93 -2.11 3.96
C ALA A 147 2.41 -1.87 4.02
N VAL A 148 1.75 -2.30 5.11
CA VAL A 148 0.34 -1.97 5.38
C VAL A 148 0.11 -0.45 5.38
N ALA A 149 0.98 0.29 6.07
CA ALA A 149 0.88 1.76 6.14
C ALA A 149 1.15 2.44 4.78
N ALA A 150 1.99 1.84 3.94
CA ALA A 150 2.31 2.35 2.61
C ALA A 150 1.26 1.97 1.53
N ASN A 151 0.31 1.09 1.85
CA ASN A 151 -0.65 0.50 0.91
C ASN A 151 0.05 -0.16 -0.31
N ASP A 152 1.23 -0.70 -0.07
CA ASP A 152 2.06 -1.39 -1.06
C ASP A 152 1.57 -2.84 -1.07
N GLY A 153 0.63 -3.19 -1.95
CA GLY A 153 -0.08 -4.49 -1.90
C GLY A 153 0.80 -5.73 -2.10
N LEU A 154 2.09 -5.52 -2.40
CA LEU A 154 3.12 -6.54 -2.52
C LEU A 154 3.99 -6.42 -1.25
N ASP A 155 4.21 -7.52 -0.54
CA ASP A 155 5.02 -7.62 0.71
C ASP A 155 4.33 -7.23 2.03
N VAL A 156 3.00 -7.11 2.06
CA VAL A 156 2.25 -6.95 3.32
C VAL A 156 2.28 -8.21 4.17
N LEU A 157 1.97 -9.35 3.55
CA LEU A 157 1.76 -10.63 4.21
C LEU A 157 2.50 -11.73 3.44
N GLU A 158 3.28 -12.53 4.16
CA GLU A 158 4.03 -13.66 3.63
C GLU A 158 3.74 -14.91 4.47
N ALA A 159 3.55 -16.06 3.83
CA ALA A 159 3.43 -17.37 4.50
C ALA A 159 4.66 -18.22 4.15
N VAL A 160 5.44 -18.58 5.17
CA VAL A 160 6.69 -19.33 5.02
C VAL A 160 6.53 -20.72 5.62
N ALA A 161 6.65 -21.77 4.81
CA ALA A 161 6.61 -23.14 5.32
C ALA A 161 7.84 -23.42 6.21
N LEU A 162 7.61 -23.85 7.45
CA LEU A 162 8.68 -24.22 8.39
C LEU A 162 9.10 -25.68 8.21
N ASP A 163 8.13 -26.54 7.90
CA ASP A 163 8.33 -27.96 7.64
C ASP A 163 7.88 -28.23 6.19
N PRO A 164 8.64 -27.78 5.17
CA PRO A 164 8.23 -27.96 3.79
C PRO A 164 8.14 -29.46 3.50
N ASN A 165 6.95 -29.91 3.10
CA ASN A 165 6.72 -31.23 2.53
C ASN A 165 6.65 -31.07 1.00
N PRO A 166 7.79 -30.87 0.31
CA PRO A 166 7.78 -30.70 -1.12
C PRO A 166 7.18 -31.96 -1.74
N CYS A 167 6.18 -31.79 -2.61
CA CYS A 167 5.81 -32.88 -3.50
C CYS A 167 7.08 -33.39 -4.16
N SER A 168 7.38 -34.67 -3.96
CA SER A 168 8.44 -35.35 -4.67
C SER A 168 8.00 -35.47 -6.14
N ILE A 169 8.12 -34.36 -6.88
CA ILE A 169 8.20 -34.38 -8.33
C ILE A 169 9.67 -34.65 -8.59
N ASP A 170 9.93 -35.93 -8.79
CA ASP A 170 11.13 -36.52 -9.36
C ASP A 170 11.86 -35.55 -10.31
N GLU A 171 13.08 -35.14 -9.95
CA GLU A 171 13.97 -34.29 -10.78
C GLU A 171 14.33 -34.95 -12.13
N LEU A 172 13.87 -36.18 -12.38
CA LEU A 172 14.03 -36.94 -13.62
C LEU A 172 12.87 -36.85 -14.60
N ILE A 173 11.77 -36.14 -14.29
CA ILE A 173 10.71 -35.89 -15.28
C ILE A 173 11.08 -34.69 -16.14
N THR A 174 11.90 -34.92 -17.16
CA THR A 174 11.95 -34.05 -18.34
C THR A 174 10.54 -33.91 -18.90
N HIS A 175 9.98 -32.70 -18.83
CA HIS A 175 8.75 -32.35 -19.52
C HIS A 175 8.85 -32.85 -20.97
N PRO A 176 7.94 -33.73 -21.44
CA PRO A 176 7.94 -34.10 -22.84
C PRO A 176 7.52 -32.87 -23.63
N HIS A 177 8.46 -32.32 -24.39
CA HIS A 177 8.15 -31.32 -25.40
C HIS A 177 7.08 -31.89 -26.32
N VAL A 178 5.94 -31.20 -26.40
CA VAL A 178 4.92 -31.43 -27.42
C VAL A 178 5.61 -31.24 -28.77
N ASN A 179 5.72 -32.33 -29.54
CA ASN A 179 6.20 -32.28 -30.91
C ASN A 179 4.97 -32.09 -31.80
N ASP A 180 4.91 -30.96 -32.50
CA ASP A 180 3.88 -30.67 -33.50
C ASP A 180 3.93 -31.74 -34.60
N GLY A 181 2.78 -32.40 -34.82
CA GLY A 181 2.51 -33.27 -35.96
C GLY A 181 1.34 -32.71 -36.77
#